data_AF-A0A661Q4J9-F1
#
_entry.id   AF-A0A661Q4J9-F1
#
_cell.length_a   1.000
_cell.length_b   1.000
_cell.length_c   1.000
_cell.angle_alpha   90.00
_cell.angle_beta   90.00
_cell.angle_gamma   90.00
#
_symmetry.space_group_name_H-M   'P 1'
#
loop_
_entity.id
_entity.type
_entity.pdbx_description
1 polymer ?
#
loop_
_entity_poly.entity_id
_entity_poly.type
_entity_poly.pdbx_seq_one_letter_code
_entity_poly.pdbx_strand_id
1 'polypeptide(L)'
;SGEDDVELETNELGLIPYRDEILKLQEPLQEQLLMAVPISPICKASCRGLCPSCGVNLNIEKCDCVRKPFNNKFNILADIDFKKT
;
A
#
# COMPACT_ATOMS: atom_id res chain seq x y z
N SER A 1 -26.05 -28.03 -2.15
CA SER A 1 -24.67 -28.46 -1.84
C SER A 1 -24.32 -27.76 -0.55
N GLY A 2 -24.12 -28.51 0.54
CA GLY A 2 -23.94 -27.93 1.87
C GLY A 2 -22.72 -27.03 1.88
N GLU A 3 -22.90 -25.79 2.34
CA GLU A 3 -21.80 -25.01 2.89
C GLU A 3 -21.57 -25.60 4.28
N ASP A 4 -20.66 -26.56 4.37
CA ASP A 4 -20.21 -27.09 5.65
C ASP A 4 -19.49 -25.95 6.39
N ASP A 5 -19.87 -25.67 7.64
CA ASP A 5 -19.18 -24.69 8.48
C ASP A 5 -17.72 -25.13 8.65
N VAL A 6 -16.78 -24.40 8.04
CA VAL A 6 -15.34 -24.66 8.14
C VAL A 6 -14.81 -23.95 9.39
N GLU A 7 -14.27 -24.70 10.34
CA GLU A 7 -13.57 -24.12 11.49
C GLU A 7 -12.29 -23.41 11.03
N LEU A 8 -12.10 -22.16 11.47
CA LEU A 8 -10.91 -21.38 11.18
C LEU A 8 -9.70 -21.92 11.94
N GLU A 9 -8.54 -21.94 11.30
CA GLU A 9 -7.30 -22.23 11.99
C GLU A 9 -6.86 -21.05 12.89
N THR A 10 -6.04 -21.34 13.90
CA THR A 10 -5.61 -20.33 14.90
C THR A 10 -4.88 -19.12 14.30
N ASN A 11 -4.17 -19.31 13.18
CA ASN A 11 -3.51 -18.26 12.40
C ASN A 11 -4.53 -17.40 11.63
N GLU A 12 -5.64 -17.97 11.19
CA GLU A 12 -6.73 -17.26 10.51
C GLU A 12 -7.60 -16.45 11.48
N LEU A 13 -7.67 -16.87 12.74
CA LEU A 13 -8.34 -16.16 13.82
C LEU A 13 -7.59 -14.90 14.30
N GLY A 14 -6.37 -14.64 13.81
CA GLY A 14 -5.55 -13.50 14.23
C GLY A 14 -5.11 -13.55 15.70
N LEU A 15 -5.08 -14.75 16.30
CA LEU A 15 -4.69 -14.93 17.69
C LEU A 15 -3.17 -15.08 17.81
N ILE A 16 -2.57 -14.38 18.77
CA ILE A 16 -1.15 -14.51 19.09
C ILE A 16 -0.99 -15.52 20.23
N PRO A 17 -0.32 -16.68 20.01
CA PRO A 17 -0.17 -17.68 21.05
C PRO A 17 0.75 -17.19 22.17
N TYR A 18 0.26 -17.28 23.41
CA TYR A 18 1.04 -17.07 24.63
C TYR A 18 1.32 -18.42 25.28
N ARG A 19 2.60 -18.79 25.39
CA ARG A 19 3.03 -20.06 26.00
C ARG A 19 4.34 -19.87 26.73
N ASP A 20 4.56 -20.61 27.80
CA ASP A 20 5.83 -20.62 28.54
C ASP A 20 6.29 -19.22 28.96
N GLU A 21 5.34 -18.35 29.33
CA GLU A 21 5.57 -16.93 29.65
C GLU A 21 6.17 -16.09 28.51
N ILE A 22 6.09 -16.61 27.27
CA ILE A 22 6.63 -15.99 26.07
C ILE A 22 5.49 -15.67 25.10
N LEU A 23 5.51 -14.44 24.58
CA LEU A 23 4.67 -13.99 23.49
C LEU A 23 5.53 -13.79 22.24
N LYS A 24 5.25 -14.54 21.17
CA LYS A 24 5.99 -14.43 19.90
C LYS A 24 5.42 -13.31 19.04
N LEU A 25 6.06 -12.14 19.08
CA LEU A 25 5.58 -10.94 18.40
C LEU A 25 6.10 -10.75 16.98
N GLN A 26 7.05 -11.57 16.51
CA GLN A 26 7.74 -11.33 15.24
C GLN A 26 6.78 -11.25 14.05
N GLU A 27 5.92 -12.26 13.87
CA GLU A 27 4.92 -12.31 12.80
C GLU A 27 3.89 -11.17 12.89
N PRO A 28 3.16 -10.99 14.01
CA PRO A 28 2.14 -9.95 14.08
C PRO A 28 2.75 -8.54 13.99
N LEU A 29 3.94 -8.30 14.55
CA LEU A 29 4.61 -7.01 14.36
C LEU A 29 4.98 -6.78 12.91
N GLN A 30 5.50 -7.78 12.19
CA GLN A 30 5.88 -7.64 10.79
C GLN A 30 4.68 -7.28 9.91
N GLU A 31 3.54 -7.90 10.14
CA GLU A 31 2.29 -7.59 9.43
C GLU A 31 1.82 -6.16 9.71
N GLN A 32 1.76 -5.77 10.99
CA GLN A 32 1.34 -4.42 11.37
C GLN A 32 2.30 -3.35 10.86
N LEU A 33 3.62 -3.61 10.91
CA LEU A 33 4.64 -2.74 10.35
C LEU A 33 4.43 -2.55 8.85
N LEU A 34 4.24 -3.64 8.10
CA LEU A 34 4.02 -3.58 6.66
C LEU A 34 2.79 -2.75 6.30
N MET A 35 1.69 -2.91 7.04
CA MET A 35 0.47 -2.13 6.84
C MET A 35 0.63 -0.65 7.23
N ALA A 36 1.49 -0.35 8.21
CA ALA A 36 1.76 1.02 8.64
C ALA A 36 2.69 1.78 7.68
N VAL A 37 3.41 1.10 6.78
CA VAL A 37 4.27 1.79 5.80
C VAL A 37 3.42 2.56 4.80
N PRO A 38 3.66 3.87 4.61
CA PRO A 38 2.96 4.64 3.58
C PRO A 38 3.21 4.07 2.19
N ILE A 39 2.15 4.00 1.37
CA ILE A 39 2.25 3.55 -0.04
C ILE A 39 3.24 4.41 -0.84
N SER A 40 3.39 5.68 -0.49
CA SER A 40 4.36 6.60 -1.09
C SER A 40 5.10 7.37 0.00
N PRO A 41 6.21 6.82 0.54
CA PRO A 41 6.97 7.49 1.58
C PRO A 41 7.67 8.72 1.00
N ILE A 42 7.46 9.87 1.64
CA ILE A 42 8.10 11.13 1.28
C ILE A 42 9.13 11.52 2.33
N CYS A 43 10.24 12.10 1.87
CA CYS A 43 11.34 12.52 2.75
C CYS A 43 10.96 13.66 3.72
N LYS A 44 9.94 14.44 3.37
CA LYS A 44 9.34 15.56 4.13
C LYS A 44 8.00 15.93 3.48
N ALA A 45 7.16 16.69 4.17
CA ALA A 45 5.84 17.09 3.65
C ALA A 45 5.88 17.79 2.27
N SER A 46 6.95 18.52 1.97
CA SER A 46 7.16 19.22 0.68
C SER A 46 8.06 18.47 -0.31
N CYS A 47 8.34 17.18 -0.08
CA CYS A 47 9.23 16.41 -0.94
C CYS A 47 8.63 16.25 -2.34
N ARG A 48 9.31 16.77 -3.36
CA ARG A 48 8.89 16.63 -4.76
C ARG A 48 9.13 15.24 -5.34
N GLY A 49 9.78 14.36 -4.57
CA GLY A 49 10.08 12.98 -4.95
C GLY A 49 11.16 12.85 -6.02
N LEU A 50 11.22 11.67 -6.63
CA LEU A 50 12.06 11.38 -7.79
C LEU A 50 11.23 11.47 -9.07
N CYS A 51 11.86 11.78 -10.20
CA CYS A 51 11.19 11.67 -11.49
C CYS A 51 10.85 10.20 -11.78
N PRO A 52 9.59 9.85 -12.08
CA PRO A 52 9.20 8.45 -12.35
C PRO A 52 9.75 7.93 -13.68
N SER A 53 10.32 8.79 -14.52
CA SER A 53 10.90 8.42 -15.82
C SER A 53 12.42 8.28 -15.80
N CYS A 54 13.14 9.17 -15.10
CA CYS A 54 14.61 9.16 -15.09
C CYS A 54 15.23 9.01 -13.68
N GLY A 55 14.43 9.02 -12.62
CA GLY A 55 14.89 8.83 -11.24
C GLY A 55 15.55 10.07 -10.61
N VAL A 56 15.66 11.20 -11.31
CA VAL A 56 16.35 12.36 -10.75
C VAL A 56 15.62 12.96 -9.56
N ASN A 57 16.37 13.51 -8.61
CA ASN A 57 15.81 14.13 -7.42
C ASN A 57 15.18 15.48 -7.79
N LEU A 58 13.85 15.50 -7.86
CA LEU A 58 13.08 16.69 -8.20
C LEU A 58 13.19 17.78 -7.14
N ASN A 59 13.73 17.49 -5.95
CA ASN A 59 14.01 18.52 -4.96
C ASN A 59 15.25 19.36 -5.31
N ILE A 60 16.17 18.82 -6.10
CA ILE A 60 17.45 19.44 -6.44
C ILE A 60 17.36 20.09 -7.83
N GLU A 61 16.84 19.37 -8.81
CA GLU A 61 16.78 19.83 -10.20
C GLU A 61 15.45 19.50 -10.88
N LYS A 62 15.26 20.06 -12.07
CA LYS A 62 14.14 19.74 -12.95
C LYS A 62 14.60 18.76 -14.03
N CYS A 63 13.68 17.93 -14.49
CA CYS A 63 13.88 17.08 -15.67
C CYS A 63 12.93 17.49 -16.79
N ASP A 64 13.31 17.21 -18.03
CA ASP A 64 12.47 17.44 -19.22
C ASP A 64 11.69 16.17 -19.64
N CYS A 65 11.56 15.19 -18.74
CA CYS A 65 10.82 13.96 -19.03
C CYS A 65 9.34 14.27 -19.30
N VAL A 66 8.83 13.78 -20.44
CA VAL A 66 7.40 13.81 -20.74
C VAL A 66 6.66 12.93 -19.73
N ARG A 67 5.85 13.54 -18.87
CA ARG A 67 5.01 12.80 -17.92
C ARG A 67 3.94 12.03 -18.70
N LYS A 68 4.15 10.72 -18.84
CA LYS A 68 3.07 9.82 -19.26
C LYS A 68 2.17 9.56 -18.06
N PRO A 69 0.83 9.64 -18.20
CA PRO A 69 -0.07 9.31 -17.11
C PRO A 69 0.19 7.88 -16.66
N PHE A 70 0.32 7.70 -15.35
CA PHE A 70 0.42 6.39 -14.72
C PHE A 70 -0.98 5.78 -14.73
N ASN A 71 -1.13 4.60 -15.35
CA ASN A 71 -2.38 3.90 -15.69
C ASN A 71 -3.10 4.34 -16.98
N ASN A 72 -2.65 3.78 -18.11
CA ASN A 72 -3.41 3.77 -19.36
C ASN A 72 -4.75 3.00 -19.26
N LYS A 73 -4.88 2.03 -18.36
CA LYS A 73 -6.07 1.18 -18.25
C LYS A 73 -7.32 1.90 -17.71
N PHE A 74 -7.11 2.88 -16.83
CA PHE A 74 -8.20 3.62 -16.17
C PHE A 74 -8.32 5.06 -16.64
N ASN A 75 -7.56 5.49 -17.66
CA ASN A 75 -7.68 6.84 -18.24
C ASN A 75 -9.11 7.15 -18.71
N ILE A 76 -9.89 6.14 -19.08
CA ILE A 76 -11.31 6.29 -19.45
C ILE A 76 -12.17 6.88 -18.32
N LEU A 77 -11.74 6.74 -17.06
CA LEU A 77 -12.47 7.25 -15.89
C LEU A 77 -12.22 8.75 -15.66
N ALA A 78 -11.19 9.34 -16.28
CA ALA A 78 -10.86 10.76 -16.09
C ALA A 78 -11.94 11.70 -16.63
N ASP A 79 -12.69 11.25 -17.65
CA ASP A 79 -13.70 12.04 -18.34
C ASP A 79 -15.14 11.78 -17.85
N ILE A 80 -15.31 11.01 -16.75
CA ILE A 80 -16.64 10.68 -16.22
C ILE A 80 -17.17 11.85 -15.36
N ASP A 81 -18.33 12.40 -15.74
CA ASP A 81 -19.07 13.39 -14.95
C ASP A 81 -20.04 12.71 -13.98
N PHE A 82 -19.76 12.81 -12.67
CA PHE A 82 -20.54 12.21 -11.60
C PHE A 82 -21.81 13.01 -11.23
N LYS A 83 -22.13 14.11 -11.92
CA LYS A 83 -23.27 14.99 -11.60
C LYS A 83 -24.66 14.49 -12.04
N LYS A 84 -24.83 13.19 -12.30
CA LYS A 84 -26.13 12.62 -12.65
C LYS A 84 -26.59 11.63 -11.57
N THR A 85 -27.07 12.17 -10.46
CA THR A 85 -27.99 11.48 -9.54
C THR A 85 -28.93 12.53 -8.96
#